data_AF-A0A239ZXE3-F1
#
_entry.id   AF-A0A239ZXE3-F1
#
_cell.length_a   1.000
_cell.length_b   1.000
_cell.length_c   1.000
_cell.angle_alpha   90.00
_cell.angle_beta   90.00
_cell.angle_gamma   90.00
#
_symmetry.space_group_name_H-M   'P 1'
#
loop_
_entity.id
_entity.type
_entity.pdbx_description
1 polymer ?
#
loop_
_entity_poly.entity_id
_entity_poly.type
_entity_poly.pdbx_seq_one_letter_code
_entity_poly.pdbx_strand_id
1 'polypeptide(L)'
;MHCIDDKQAMKEFISNYHKLAKPINYQEEDLDTFFNLNDDTEIMHDHDIDAHIRFNEIESIVEKVASDKEYFIFLLLSEGKTYREVGKYFNLSGERVRQIYNEMIERLP
;
A
#
# COMPACT_ATOMS: atom_id res chain seq x y z
N MET A 1 -10.76 -8.62 12.44
CA MET A 1 -9.49 -9.36 12.68
C MET A 1 -8.39 -8.31 12.58
N HIS A 2 -7.80 -7.89 13.70
CA HIS A 2 -6.78 -6.84 13.71
C HIS A 2 -5.56 -7.32 12.93
N CYS A 3 -5.46 -6.87 11.68
CA CYS A 3 -4.48 -7.31 10.69
C CYS A 3 -3.08 -6.70 10.93
N ILE A 4 -2.92 -5.95 12.02
CA ILE A 4 -1.75 -5.15 12.36
C ILE A 4 -0.76 -5.95 13.24
N ASP A 5 -1.23 -7.02 13.89
CA ASP A 5 -0.42 -7.75 14.88
C ASP A 5 0.62 -8.69 14.25
N ASP A 6 0.40 -9.14 13.01
CA ASP A 6 1.35 -10.00 12.28
C ASP A 6 2.24 -9.18 11.33
N LYS A 7 3.44 -8.84 11.82
CA LYS A 7 4.45 -8.08 11.07
C LYS A 7 4.87 -8.79 9.78
N GLN A 8 4.86 -10.11 9.74
CA GLN A 8 5.25 -10.87 8.55
C GLN A 8 4.15 -10.78 7.49
N ALA A 9 2.89 -10.98 7.88
CA ALA A 9 1.75 -10.83 6.98
C ALA A 9 1.63 -9.39 6.44
N MET A 10 1.94 -8.39 7.27
CA MET A 10 1.99 -6.99 6.84
C MET A 10 3.11 -6.75 5.81
N LYS A 11 4.33 -7.26 6.04
CA LYS A 11 5.44 -7.14 5.08
C LYS A 11 5.10 -7.80 3.74
N GLU A 12 4.49 -8.98 3.78
CA GLU A 12 4.07 -9.71 2.58
C GLU A 12 2.96 -8.97 1.82
N PHE A 13 2.00 -8.39 2.53
CA PHE A 13 0.96 -7.55 1.92
C PHE A 13 1.56 -6.33 1.23
N ILE A 14 2.37 -5.53 1.94
CA ILE A 14 3.01 -4.32 1.39
C ILE A 14 3.83 -4.67 0.15
N SER A 15 4.66 -5.73 0.24
CA SER A 15 5.51 -6.15 -0.88
C SER A 15 4.72 -6.61 -2.10
N ASN A 16 3.47 -7.05 -1.94
CA ASN A 16 2.63 -7.50 -3.05
C ASN A 16 1.55 -6.50 -3.43
N TYR A 17 1.47 -5.33 -2.77
CA TYR A 17 0.43 -4.35 -3.00
C TYR A 17 0.31 -3.92 -4.46
N HIS A 18 1.43 -3.62 -5.14
CA HIS A 18 1.47 -3.31 -6.58
C HIS A 18 0.88 -4.38 -7.51
N LYS A 19 0.68 -5.63 -7.03
CA LYS A 19 0.03 -6.71 -7.80
C LYS A 19 -1.46 -6.81 -7.51
N LEU A 20 -1.88 -6.30 -6.34
CA LEU A 20 -3.24 -6.35 -5.83
C LEU A 20 -4.02 -5.10 -6.20
N ALA A 21 -3.37 -3.94 -6.12
CA ALA A 21 -3.90 -2.68 -6.62
C ALA A 21 -3.72 -2.62 -8.14
N LYS A 22 -4.77 -2.95 -8.90
CA LYS A 22 -4.81 -2.49 -10.29
C LYS A 22 -4.95 -0.97 -10.29
N PRO A 23 -4.41 -0.26 -11.30
CA PRO A 23 -4.74 1.14 -11.47
C PRO A 23 -6.26 1.25 -11.54
N ILE A 24 -6.85 2.06 -10.66
CA ILE A 24 -8.28 2.37 -10.69
C ILE A 24 -8.58 2.88 -12.11
N ASN A 25 -9.30 2.07 -12.89
CA ASN A 25 -9.79 2.48 -14.18
C ASN A 25 -10.94 3.44 -13.90
N TYR A 26 -10.64 4.73 -13.83
CA TYR A 26 -11.66 5.76 -13.87
C TYR A 26 -12.33 5.67 -15.23
N GLN A 27 -13.36 4.83 -15.35
CA GLN A 27 -14.34 5.03 -16.39
C GLN A 27 -14.93 6.41 -16.09
N GLU A 28 -14.89 7.32 -17.07
CA GLU A 28 -15.66 8.57 -17.00
C GLU A 28 -17.14 8.18 -16.98
N GLU A 29 -17.65 7.84 -15.80
CA GLU A 29 -19.07 7.69 -15.60
C GLU A 29 -19.67 9.08 -15.65
N ASP A 30 -20.62 9.25 -16.56
CA ASP A 30 -21.41 10.47 -16.66
C ASP A 30 -22.13 10.70 -15.32
N LEU A 31 -21.89 11.87 -14.71
CA LEU A 31 -22.50 12.25 -13.42
C LEU A 31 -24.04 12.19 -13.49
N ASP A 32 -24.62 12.37 -14.67
CA ASP A 32 -26.06 12.28 -14.91
C ASP A 32 -26.60 10.84 -14.76
N THR A 33 -25.72 9.84 -14.81
CA THR A 33 -26.07 8.41 -14.67
C THR A 33 -25.66 7.83 -13.31
N PHE A 34 -24.91 8.57 -12.49
CA PHE A 34 -24.38 8.13 -11.19
C PHE A 34 -25.46 7.71 -10.17
N PHE A 35 -26.63 8.33 -10.23
CA PHE A 35 -27.78 7.99 -9.37
C PHE A 35 -28.79 7.04 -10.02
N ASN A 36 -28.55 6.58 -11.25
CA ASN A 36 -29.42 5.59 -11.90
C ASN A 36 -29.09 4.20 -11.33
N LEU A 37 -29.74 3.89 -10.22
CA LEU A 37 -29.79 2.55 -9.67
C LEU A 37 -30.65 1.67 -10.60
N ASN A 38 -30.02 1.07 -11.61
CA ASN A 38 -30.57 -0.15 -12.19
C ASN A 38 -30.30 -1.29 -11.19
N ASP A 39 -31.26 -2.18 -11.00
CA ASP A 39 -31.19 -3.34 -10.08
C ASP A 39 -30.01 -4.31 -10.36
N ASP A 40 -29.26 -4.08 -11.45
CA ASP A 40 -28.07 -4.83 -11.88
C ASP A 40 -26.74 -4.17 -11.43
N THR A 41 -26.74 -3.24 -10.48
CA THR A 41 -25.49 -2.85 -9.81
C THR A 41 -25.06 -3.99 -8.90
N GLU A 42 -24.43 -5.02 -9.47
CA GLU A 42 -23.48 -5.84 -8.75
C GLU A 42 -22.52 -4.87 -8.07
N ILE A 43 -22.66 -4.71 -6.75
CA ILE A 43 -21.62 -4.12 -5.93
C ILE A 43 -20.42 -5.04 -6.16
N MET A 44 -19.58 -4.71 -7.14
CA MET A 44 -18.37 -5.46 -7.43
C MET A 44 -17.62 -5.49 -6.11
N HIS A 45 -17.57 -6.67 -5.49
CA HIS A 45 -16.67 -6.94 -4.39
C HIS A 45 -15.28 -7.02 -5.03
N ASP A 46 -14.80 -5.86 -5.47
CA ASP A 46 -13.58 -5.74 -6.21
C ASP A 46 -12.46 -5.95 -5.19
N HIS A 47 -11.73 -7.05 -5.33
CA HIS A 47 -10.59 -7.36 -4.47
C HIS A 47 -9.58 -6.19 -4.42
N ASP A 48 -9.59 -5.34 -5.43
CA ASP A 48 -8.79 -4.13 -5.54
C ASP A 48 -9.23 -3.07 -4.48
N ILE A 49 -10.52 -2.92 -4.18
CA ILE A 49 -11.05 -2.00 -3.15
C ILE A 49 -10.61 -2.42 -1.75
N ASP A 50 -10.72 -3.71 -1.41
CA ASP A 50 -10.29 -4.23 -0.10
C ASP A 50 -8.78 -4.05 0.10
N ALA A 51 -7.99 -4.23 -0.96
CA ALA A 51 -6.55 -3.98 -0.92
C ALA A 51 -6.23 -2.50 -0.70
N HIS A 52 -6.94 -1.58 -1.35
CA HIS A 52 -6.77 -0.14 -1.13
C HIS A 52 -7.16 0.30 0.27
N ILE A 53 -8.29 -0.17 0.81
CA ILE A 53 -8.71 0.13 2.19
C ILE A 53 -7.62 -0.32 3.17
N ARG A 54 -7.16 -1.57 3.05
CA ARG A 54 -6.12 -2.12 3.92
C ARG A 54 -4.79 -1.37 3.78
N PHE A 55 -4.41 -0.97 2.57
CA PHE A 55 -3.19 -0.18 2.37
C PHE A 55 -3.29 1.19 3.04
N ASN A 56 -4.42 1.89 2.89
CA ASN A 56 -4.65 3.20 3.50
C ASN A 56 -4.62 3.13 5.03
N GLU A 57 -5.14 2.04 5.63
CA GLU A 57 -5.05 1.81 7.07
C GLU A 57 -3.58 1.69 7.54
N ILE A 58 -2.76 0.91 6.83
CA ILE A 58 -1.33 0.77 7.12
C ILE A 58 -0.61 2.11 6.93
N GLU A 59 -0.87 2.79 5.82
CA GLU A 59 -0.26 4.08 5.50
C GLU A 59 -0.53 5.11 6.58
N SER A 60 -1.78 5.24 7.05
CA SER A 60 -2.13 6.18 8.13
C SER A 60 -1.38 5.93 9.45
N ILE A 61 -0.94 4.69 9.69
CA ILE A 61 -0.11 4.34 10.85
C ILE A 61 1.36 4.67 10.56
N VAL A 62 1.85 4.34 9.36
CA VAL A 62 3.21 4.64 8.93
C VAL A 62 3.45 6.16 8.96
N GLU A 63 2.53 6.98 8.46
CA GLU A 63 2.62 8.45 8.47
C GLU A 63 2.82 9.03 9.88
N LYS A 64 2.29 8.37 10.92
CA LYS A 64 2.40 8.85 12.31
C LYS A 64 3.71 8.45 12.99
N VAL A 65 4.36 7.38 12.53
CA VAL A 65 5.49 6.74 13.24
C VAL A 65 6.80 6.84 12.45
N ALA A 66 6.73 6.86 11.13
CA ALA A 66 7.88 6.90 10.24
C ALA A 66 8.42 8.32 10.10
N SER A 67 9.73 8.43 9.93
CA SER A 67 10.34 9.63 9.36
C SER A 67 10.04 9.72 7.86
N ASP A 68 10.16 10.90 7.26
CA ASP A 68 9.96 11.11 5.81
C ASP A 68 10.73 10.08 4.97
N LYS A 69 11.99 9.81 5.33
CA LYS A 69 12.84 8.84 4.64
C LYS A 69 12.27 7.43 4.70
N GLU A 70 11.77 7.01 5.86
CA GLU A 70 11.19 5.68 6.06
C GLU A 70 9.85 5.56 5.35
N TYR A 71 9.04 6.61 5.36
CA TYR A 71 7.79 6.70 4.62
C TYR A 71 8.04 6.55 3.10
N PHE A 72 9.00 7.29 2.54
CA PHE A 72 9.33 7.12 1.12
C PHE A 72 9.88 5.73 0.79
N ILE A 73 10.68 5.13 1.68
CA ILE A 73 11.14 3.74 1.51
C ILE A 73 9.92 2.80 1.47
N PHE A 74 8.97 2.95 2.40
CA PHE A 74 7.73 2.17 2.44
C PHE A 74 6.93 2.30 1.13
N LEU A 75 6.69 3.52 0.66
CA LEU A 75 5.91 3.79 -0.55
C LEU A 75 6.55 3.18 -1.80
N LEU A 76 7.86 3.36 -1.97
CA LEU A 76 8.57 2.80 -3.14
C LEU A 76 8.56 1.27 -3.14
N LEU A 77 8.61 0.64 -1.96
CA LEU A 77 8.51 -0.82 -1.83
C LEU A 77 7.10 -1.31 -2.11
N SER A 78 6.05 -0.57 -1.72
CA SER A 78 4.66 -0.94 -2.00
C SER A 78 4.33 -0.86 -3.51
N GLU A 79 4.99 0.05 -4.24
CA GLU A 79 5.00 0.13 -5.70
C GLU A 79 5.78 -1.01 -6.39
N GLY A 80 6.41 -1.90 -5.62
CA GLY A 80 7.13 -3.06 -6.16
C GLY A 80 8.59 -2.81 -6.51
N LYS A 81 9.19 -1.69 -6.11
CA LYS A 81 10.64 -1.48 -6.28
C LYS A 81 11.41 -2.40 -5.34
N THR A 82 12.57 -2.86 -5.80
CA THR A 82 13.48 -3.66 -4.97
C THR A 82 14.27 -2.78 -4.00
N TYR A 83 14.75 -3.34 -2.88
CA TYR A 83 15.63 -2.61 -1.96
C TYR A 83 16.85 -1.95 -2.63
N ARG A 84 17.39 -2.61 -3.67
CA ARG A 84 18.52 -2.07 -4.45
C ARG A 84 18.12 -0.84 -5.26
N GLU A 85 16.92 -0.85 -5.86
CA GLU A 85 16.42 0.31 -6.61
C GLU A 85 16.11 1.47 -5.68
N VAL A 86 15.44 1.20 -4.56
CA VAL A 86 15.19 2.19 -3.50
C VAL A 86 16.51 2.79 -3.01
N GLY A 87 17.53 1.95 -2.78
CA GLY A 87 18.85 2.39 -2.32
C GLY A 87 19.52 3.42 -3.24
N LYS A 88 19.29 3.34 -4.55
CA LYS A 88 19.83 4.33 -5.51
C LYS A 88 19.29 5.74 -5.27
N TYR A 89 18.03 5.90 -4.86
CA TYR A 89 17.44 7.22 -4.59
C TYR A 89 18.01 7.87 -3.33
N PHE A 90 18.47 7.07 -2.36
CA PHE A 90 18.97 7.55 -1.07
C PHE A 90 20.50 7.46 -0.93
N ASN A 91 21.20 7.02 -1.98
CA ASN A 91 22.63 6.69 -1.95
C ASN A 91 22.97 5.68 -0.82
N LEU A 92 22.14 4.64 -0.70
CA LEU A 92 22.25 3.57 0.29
C LEU A 92 22.42 2.21 -0.40
N SER A 93 23.04 1.26 0.29
CA SER A 93 23.01 -0.13 -0.13
C SER A 93 21.60 -0.71 0.05
N GLY A 94 21.23 -1.71 -0.75
CA GLY A 94 19.95 -2.41 -0.59
C GLY A 94 19.80 -3.05 0.80
N GLU A 95 20.89 -3.56 1.38
CA GLU A 95 20.89 -4.07 2.76
C GLU A 95 20.55 -2.98 3.77
N ARG A 96 21.08 -1.75 3.60
CA ARG A 96 20.74 -0.66 4.51
C ARG A 96 19.28 -0.24 4.39
N VAL A 97 18.73 -0.23 3.17
CA VAL A 97 17.29 -0.01 2.97
C VAL A 97 16.46 -1.09 3.66
N ARG A 98 16.85 -2.37 3.55
CA ARG A 98 16.17 -3.48 4.23
C ARG A 98 16.17 -3.30 5.75
N GLN A 99 17.31 -2.89 6.32
CA GLN A 99 17.41 -2.61 7.75
C GLN A 99 16.47 -1.49 8.18
N ILE A 100 16.52 -0.34 7.50
CA ILE A 100 15.65 0.81 7.78
C ILE A 100 14.17 0.42 7.70
N TYR A 101 13.79 -0.30 6.64
CA TYR A 101 12.42 -0.78 6.46
C TYR A 101 11.99 -1.71 7.61
N ASN A 102 12.83 -2.69 7.98
CA ASN A 102 12.52 -3.59 9.08
C ASN A 102 12.42 -2.86 10.41
N GLU A 103 13.37 -1.97 10.72
CA GLU A 103 13.36 -1.13 11.94
C GLU A 103 12.09 -0.26 12.02
N MET A 104 11.58 0.23 10.88
CA MET A 104 10.29 0.94 10.84
C MET A 104 9.11 0.00 11.12
N ILE A 105 9.05 -1.17 10.48
CA ILE A 105 7.95 -2.13 10.67
C ILE A 105 7.85 -2.60 12.14
N GLU A 106 8.99 -2.82 12.81
CA GLU A 106 9.01 -3.20 14.23
C GLU A 106 8.46 -2.10 15.17
N ARG A 107 8.46 -0.84 14.73
CA ARG A 107 7.91 0.29 15.51
C ARG A 107 6.41 0.50 15.31
N LEU A 108 5.82 -0.12 14.30
CA LEU A 108 4.37 -0.06 14.12
C LEU A 108 3.68 -0.79 15.29
N PRO A 109 2.47 -0.35 15.70
CA PRO A 109 1.68 -1.02 16.73
C PRO A 109 1.38 -2.48 16.41
#